data_AF-A0A7C3R9R4-F1
#
_entry.id   AF-A0A7C3R9R4-F1
#
_cell.length_a   1.000
_cell.length_b   1.000
_cell.length_c   1.000
_cell.angle_alpha   90.00
_cell.angle_beta   90.00
_cell.angle_gamma   90.00
#
_symmetry.space_group_name_H-M   'P 1'
#
loop_
_entity.id
_entity.type
_entity.pdbx_description
1 polymer ?
#
loop_
_entity_poly.entity_id
_entity_poly.type
_entity_poly.pdbx_seq_one_letter_code
_entity_poly.pdbx_strand_id
1 'polypeptide(L)'
;MPYGKVSPWRNEAAFEQQSNSGIAAVRWAPRVAPWKVRRLYENDAQGLVDEELIDDVAYSLYARCQSILAVYAAEQGLVACPLCGAEIPRRQRDEQELLRCPLGHWQTTWGLYRKSYRHKQLWAGRAVTAFMEFVQGLPKARTPREKMLLIDRLIHACHQSLTGAAARYKRPVACNLIQGKMKELIALLDGLAYGPCTPPEILRTRAAWREEVAPYLFHSTADHNNEGI
;
A
#
# COMPACT_ATOMS: atom_id res chain seq x y z
N MET A 1 -52.95 -7.07 -53.30
CA MET A 1 -51.86 -6.17 -52.90
C MET A 1 -51.99 -5.85 -51.41
N PRO A 2 -50.89 -5.76 -50.65
CA PRO A 2 -50.64 -6.78 -49.63
C PRO A 2 -50.61 -6.26 -48.18
N TYR A 3 -50.82 -7.23 -47.29
CA TYR A 3 -50.43 -7.23 -45.88
C TYR A 3 -48.97 -6.82 -45.69
N GLY A 4 -48.73 -5.78 -44.88
CA GLY A 4 -47.40 -5.42 -44.38
C GLY A 4 -47.11 -6.12 -43.06
N LYS A 5 -46.30 -7.18 -43.09
CA LYS A 5 -45.60 -7.74 -41.92
C LYS A 5 -44.46 -6.80 -41.53
N VAL A 6 -44.37 -6.35 -40.27
CA VAL A 6 -43.07 -6.16 -39.60
C VAL A 6 -43.18 -6.50 -38.10
N SER A 7 -42.19 -7.28 -37.68
CA SER A 7 -41.97 -8.07 -36.45
C SER A 7 -41.87 -7.29 -35.12
N PRO A 8 -42.18 -7.92 -33.97
CA PRO A 8 -42.20 -7.32 -32.62
C PRO A 8 -40.84 -7.29 -31.90
N TRP A 9 -39.73 -7.23 -32.63
CA TRP A 9 -38.39 -7.23 -32.02
C TRP A 9 -37.56 -6.07 -32.56
N ARG A 10 -37.60 -4.93 -31.85
CA ARG A 10 -36.60 -3.87 -31.99
C ARG A 10 -36.67 -2.92 -30.79
N ASN A 11 -35.93 -3.27 -29.74
CA ASN A 11 -35.04 -2.39 -28.97
C ASN A 11 -34.47 -3.11 -27.72
N GLU A 12 -34.00 -4.35 -27.88
CA GLU A 12 -33.16 -5.06 -26.90
C GLU A 12 -31.66 -4.92 -27.20
N ALA A 13 -31.27 -3.99 -28.07
CA ALA A 13 -29.88 -3.75 -28.48
C ALA A 13 -29.30 -2.44 -27.93
N ALA A 14 -29.80 -1.95 -26.79
CA ALA A 14 -29.24 -0.80 -26.08
C ALA A 14 -28.56 -1.16 -24.74
N PHE A 15 -28.45 -2.46 -24.42
CA PHE A 15 -27.87 -2.95 -23.16
C PHE A 15 -26.62 -3.80 -23.32
N GLU A 16 -26.02 -3.76 -24.51
CA GLU A 16 -24.82 -4.53 -24.82
C GLU A 16 -23.82 -3.60 -25.48
N GLN A 17 -22.65 -3.44 -24.82
CA GLN A 17 -21.40 -2.80 -25.26
C GLN A 17 -20.97 -1.53 -24.50
N GLN A 18 -20.62 -1.70 -23.22
CA GLN A 18 -19.28 -1.35 -22.74
C GLN A 18 -18.94 -2.00 -21.39
N SER A 19 -19.01 -3.33 -21.36
CA SER A 19 -18.41 -4.18 -20.32
C SER A 19 -16.88 -4.26 -20.48
N ASN A 20 -16.18 -3.13 -20.36
CA ASN A 20 -14.73 -3.09 -20.14
C ASN A 20 -14.38 -3.13 -18.64
N SER A 21 -15.38 -3.33 -17.79
CA SER A 21 -15.34 -3.20 -16.33
C SER A 21 -15.05 -4.55 -15.63
N GLY A 22 -13.97 -5.21 -16.03
CA GLY A 22 -13.44 -6.38 -15.33
C GLY A 22 -12.32 -6.00 -14.36
N ILE A 23 -11.33 -6.87 -14.21
CA ILE A 23 -10.15 -6.61 -13.36
C ILE A 23 -9.33 -5.39 -13.82
N ALA A 24 -9.46 -5.00 -15.09
CA ALA A 24 -8.78 -3.86 -15.68
C ALA A 24 -9.17 -2.52 -15.05
N ALA A 25 -10.30 -2.40 -14.35
CA ALA A 25 -10.67 -1.19 -13.62
C ALA A 25 -9.93 -1.08 -12.27
N VAL A 26 -9.45 -2.20 -11.72
CA VAL A 26 -8.75 -2.20 -10.43
C VAL A 26 -7.34 -1.63 -10.63
N ARG A 27 -7.01 -0.60 -9.85
CA ARG A 27 -5.72 0.06 -9.84
C ARG A 27 -5.15 0.06 -8.44
N TRP A 28 -3.88 -0.31 -8.33
CA TRP A 28 -3.15 -0.34 -7.08
C TRP A 28 -2.00 0.65 -7.17
N ALA A 29 -1.93 1.58 -6.23
CA ALA A 29 -0.90 2.61 -6.23
C ALA A 29 0.50 1.97 -6.09
N PRO A 30 1.52 2.46 -6.81
CA PRO A 30 2.88 1.95 -6.70
C PRO A 30 3.51 2.33 -5.36
N ARG A 31 4.61 1.67 -5.03
CA ARG A 31 5.47 2.08 -3.90
C ARG A 31 6.25 3.33 -4.28
N VAL A 32 6.55 4.18 -3.31
CA VAL A 32 7.33 5.41 -3.46
C VAL A 32 8.80 5.07 -3.74
N ALA A 33 9.44 5.84 -4.62
CA ALA A 33 10.86 5.67 -4.90
C ALA A 33 11.73 6.11 -3.70
N PRO A 34 12.73 5.31 -3.26
CA PRO A 34 13.61 5.63 -2.13
C PRO A 34 14.26 7.00 -2.19
N TRP A 35 14.68 7.41 -3.39
CA TRP A 35 15.38 8.67 -3.59
C TRP A 35 14.48 9.87 -3.30
N LYS A 36 13.16 9.78 -3.54
CA LYS A 36 12.21 10.85 -3.21
C LYS A 36 12.14 11.05 -1.70
N VAL A 37 12.03 9.93 -0.96
CA VAL A 37 12.03 9.96 0.51
C VAL A 37 13.36 10.49 1.04
N ARG A 38 14.49 10.02 0.49
CA ARG A 38 15.81 10.54 0.91
C ARG A 38 15.93 12.06 0.69
N ARG A 39 15.65 12.52 -0.53
CA ARG A 39 15.74 13.93 -0.90
C ARG A 39 14.82 14.81 -0.06
N LEU A 40 13.62 14.31 0.24
CA LEU A 40 12.66 15.00 1.11
C LEU A 40 13.26 15.33 2.49
N TYR A 41 13.89 14.34 3.13
CA TYR A 41 14.51 14.51 4.44
C TYR A 41 15.84 15.28 4.38
N GLU A 42 16.62 15.14 3.31
CA GLU A 42 17.83 15.95 3.09
C GLU A 42 17.48 17.44 2.97
N ASN A 43 16.43 17.78 2.21
CA ASN A 43 15.94 19.15 2.09
C ASN A 43 15.47 19.70 3.44
N ASP A 44 14.66 18.94 4.18
CA ASP A 44 14.15 19.34 5.49
C ASP A 44 15.28 19.59 6.51
N ALA A 45 16.29 18.73 6.54
CA ALA A 45 17.47 18.89 7.40
C ALA A 45 18.30 20.14 7.06
N GLN A 46 18.26 20.60 5.80
CA GLN A 46 18.90 21.84 5.36
C GLN A 46 17.99 23.08 5.56
N GLY A 47 16.78 22.90 6.10
CA GLY A 47 15.78 23.96 6.21
C GLY A 47 15.17 24.40 4.88
N LEU A 48 15.35 23.60 3.82
CA LEU A 48 14.80 23.85 2.50
C LEU A 48 13.39 23.27 2.40
N VAL A 49 12.42 24.13 2.09
CA VAL A 49 11.03 23.72 1.88
C VAL A 49 10.80 23.54 0.37
N ASP A 50 10.78 22.28 -0.06
CA ASP A 50 10.40 21.89 -1.42
C ASP A 50 8.95 21.38 -1.39
N GLU A 51 7.99 22.30 -1.53
CA GLU A 51 6.56 22.00 -1.40
C GLU A 51 6.07 20.98 -2.43
N GLU A 52 6.60 21.04 -3.66
CA GLU A 52 6.24 20.09 -4.72
C GLU A 52 6.68 18.68 -4.37
N LEU A 53 7.92 18.51 -3.88
CA LEU A 53 8.41 17.21 -3.44
C LEU A 53 7.65 16.69 -2.21
N ILE A 54 7.32 17.57 -1.26
CA ILE A 54 6.50 17.21 -0.09
C ILE A 54 5.14 16.68 -0.54
N ASP A 55 4.48 17.37 -1.46
CA ASP A 55 3.16 16.98 -1.96
C ASP A 55 3.22 15.68 -2.77
N ASP A 56 4.18 15.56 -3.68
CA ASP A 56 4.37 14.35 -4.48
C ASP A 56 4.61 13.12 -3.59
N VAL A 57 5.46 13.21 -2.56
CA VAL A 57 5.68 12.11 -1.61
C VAL A 57 4.44 11.85 -0.77
N ALA A 58 3.80 12.89 -0.22
CA ALA A 58 2.65 12.75 0.66
C ALA A 58 1.47 12.08 -0.06
N TYR A 59 1.12 12.54 -1.26
CA TYR A 59 0.01 11.98 -2.03
C TYR A 59 0.34 10.61 -2.62
N SER A 60 1.62 10.33 -2.94
CA SER A 60 2.03 8.98 -3.33
C SER A 60 1.89 7.98 -2.18
N LEU A 61 2.32 8.35 -0.96
CA LEU A 61 2.11 7.55 0.24
C LEU A 61 0.62 7.38 0.56
N TYR A 62 -0.18 8.44 0.38
CA TYR A 62 -1.61 8.42 0.61
C TYR A 62 -2.33 7.41 -0.27
N ALA A 63 -2.14 7.50 -1.59
CA ALA A 63 -2.73 6.57 -2.55
C ALA A 63 -2.29 5.12 -2.26
N ARG A 64 -1.04 4.95 -1.80
CA ARG A 64 -0.52 3.64 -1.40
C ARG A 64 -1.17 3.11 -0.13
N CYS A 65 -1.33 3.92 0.91
CA CYS A 65 -2.04 3.55 2.13
C CYS A 65 -3.51 3.23 1.85
N GLN A 66 -4.19 3.98 0.98
CA GLN A 66 -5.55 3.65 0.54
C GLN A 66 -5.61 2.28 -0.14
N SER A 67 -4.66 1.97 -1.02
CA SER A 67 -4.57 0.65 -1.67
C SER A 67 -4.41 -0.49 -0.64
N ILE A 68 -3.57 -0.27 0.38
CA ILE A 68 -3.35 -1.24 1.47
C ILE A 68 -4.62 -1.44 2.29
N LEU A 69 -5.29 -0.36 2.66
CA LEU A 69 -6.53 -0.41 3.44
C LEU A 69 -7.69 -1.04 2.66
N ALA A 70 -7.78 -0.79 1.35
CA ALA A 70 -8.77 -1.43 0.49
C ALA A 70 -8.57 -2.96 0.41
N VAL A 71 -7.33 -3.43 0.32
CA VAL A 71 -7.03 -4.87 0.40
C VAL A 71 -7.36 -5.42 1.79
N TYR A 72 -6.99 -4.70 2.85
CA TYR A 72 -7.32 -5.10 4.21
C TYR A 72 -8.83 -5.28 4.41
N ALA A 73 -9.65 -4.31 3.96
CA ALA A 73 -11.11 -4.41 4.02
C ALA A 73 -11.65 -5.59 3.19
N ALA A 74 -11.11 -5.81 1.99
CA ALA A 74 -11.53 -6.91 1.11
C ALA A 74 -11.30 -8.30 1.74
N GLU A 75 -10.19 -8.47 2.44
CA GLU A 75 -9.88 -9.69 3.20
C GLU A 75 -10.83 -9.90 4.40
N GLN A 76 -11.34 -8.81 4.99
CA GLN A 76 -12.42 -8.84 5.99
C GLN A 76 -13.82 -9.03 5.39
N GLY A 77 -13.95 -9.02 4.07
CA GLY A 77 -15.22 -9.26 3.38
C GLY A 77 -15.90 -8.01 2.82
N LEU A 78 -15.20 -6.88 2.74
CA LEU A 78 -15.76 -5.64 2.21
C LEU A 78 -14.90 -5.11 1.05
N VAL A 79 -15.43 -5.18 -0.17
CA VAL A 79 -14.72 -4.73 -1.38
C VAL A 79 -15.28 -3.39 -1.83
N ALA A 80 -14.43 -2.40 -2.07
CA ALA A 80 -14.86 -1.14 -2.67
C ALA A 80 -14.93 -1.28 -4.21
N CYS A 81 -16.00 -0.79 -4.82
CA CYS A 81 -16.08 -0.67 -6.27
C CYS A 81 -14.99 0.29 -6.78
N PRO A 82 -14.14 -0.10 -7.76
CA PRO A 82 -13.06 0.75 -8.24
C PRO A 82 -13.52 1.98 -9.04
N LEU A 83 -14.80 2.02 -9.45
CA LEU A 83 -15.34 3.10 -10.28
C LEU A 83 -16.17 4.12 -9.49
N CYS A 84 -16.89 3.69 -8.46
CA CYS A 84 -17.77 4.57 -7.69
C CYS A 84 -17.54 4.54 -6.17
N GLY A 85 -16.66 3.67 -5.67
CA GLY A 85 -16.38 3.52 -4.24
C GLY A 85 -17.45 2.79 -3.43
N ALA A 86 -18.60 2.41 -4.03
CA ALA A 86 -19.66 1.69 -3.33
C ALA A 86 -19.14 0.38 -2.71
N GLU A 87 -19.55 0.11 -1.49
CA GLU A 87 -19.16 -1.08 -0.75
C GLU A 87 -19.90 -2.32 -1.26
N ILE A 88 -19.16 -3.41 -1.46
CA ILE A 88 -19.63 -4.69 -1.95
C ILE A 88 -19.32 -5.72 -0.86
N PRO A 89 -20.34 -6.20 -0.12
CA PRO A 89 -20.15 -7.23 0.88
C PRO A 89 -19.85 -8.57 0.19
N ARG A 90 -18.69 -9.14 0.49
CA ARG A 90 -18.29 -10.49 0.10
C ARG A 90 -18.76 -11.47 1.19
N ARG A 91 -19.58 -12.44 0.81
CA ARG A 91 -20.24 -13.38 1.71
C ARG A 91 -19.39 -14.62 1.98
N GLN A 92 -18.58 -15.04 1.01
CA GLN A 92 -17.83 -16.29 1.04
C GLN A 92 -16.38 -16.07 0.59
N ARG A 93 -15.50 -17.04 0.82
CA ARG A 93 -14.11 -16.98 0.30
C ARG A 93 -13.92 -17.82 -0.96
N ASP A 94 -15.03 -18.14 -1.63
CA ASP A 94 -15.02 -18.87 -2.90
C ASP A 94 -14.45 -17.98 -4.01
N GLU A 95 -13.49 -18.51 -4.78
CA GLU A 95 -12.88 -17.79 -5.90
C GLU A 95 -13.89 -17.43 -6.99
N GLN A 96 -15.01 -18.16 -7.09
CA GLN A 96 -16.06 -17.92 -8.07
C GLN A 96 -17.12 -16.94 -7.60
N GLU A 97 -17.08 -16.49 -6.34
CA GLU A 97 -18.05 -15.51 -5.84
C GLU A 97 -18.03 -14.24 -6.71
N LEU A 98 -19.19 -13.87 -7.23
CA LEU A 98 -19.36 -12.69 -8.06
C LEU A 98 -19.47 -11.45 -7.17
N LEU A 99 -18.46 -10.59 -7.24
CA LEU A 99 -18.49 -9.25 -6.68
C LEU A 99 -19.21 -8.34 -7.67
N ARG A 100 -20.39 -7.84 -7.28
CA ARG A 100 -21.19 -6.94 -8.11
C ARG A 100 -21.39 -5.62 -7.40
N CYS A 101 -21.03 -4.53 -8.07
CA CYS A 101 -21.35 -3.19 -7.59
C CYS A 101 -22.88 -3.03 -7.50
N PRO A 102 -23.42 -2.54 -6.36
CA PRO A 102 -24.86 -2.32 -6.23
C PRO A 102 -25.39 -1.25 -7.21
N LEU A 103 -24.53 -0.35 -7.68
CA LEU A 103 -24.85 0.67 -8.69
C LEU A 103 -24.61 0.20 -10.14
N GLY A 104 -24.22 -1.07 -10.34
CA GLY A 104 -24.08 -1.68 -11.66
C GLY A 104 -22.81 -1.29 -12.45
N HIS A 105 -21.95 -0.42 -11.92
CA HIS A 105 -20.77 0.08 -12.66
C HIS A 105 -19.68 -0.97 -12.91
N TRP A 106 -19.59 -2.00 -12.06
CA TRP A 106 -18.46 -2.92 -12.08
C TRP A 106 -18.82 -4.29 -11.54
N GLN A 107 -18.19 -5.32 -12.10
CA GLN A 107 -18.29 -6.68 -11.60
C GLN A 107 -17.03 -7.50 -11.89
N THR A 108 -16.69 -8.44 -11.02
CA THR A 108 -15.61 -9.43 -11.22
C THR A 108 -15.83 -10.61 -10.28
N THR A 109 -15.08 -11.70 -10.45
CA THR A 109 -15.02 -12.74 -9.42
C THR A 109 -14.00 -12.41 -8.33
N TRP A 110 -14.24 -12.90 -7.11
CA TRP A 110 -13.30 -12.77 -5.99
C TRP A 110 -11.90 -13.30 -6.33
N GLY A 111 -11.81 -14.44 -7.02
CA GLY A 111 -10.53 -15.02 -7.43
C GLY A 111 -9.72 -14.09 -8.34
N LEU A 112 -10.37 -13.40 -9.29
CA LEU A 112 -9.70 -12.41 -10.14
C LEU A 112 -9.31 -11.15 -9.35
N TYR A 113 -10.19 -10.68 -8.46
CA TYR A 113 -9.89 -9.55 -7.58
C TYR A 113 -8.66 -9.83 -6.70
N ARG A 114 -8.63 -10.99 -6.03
CA ARG A 114 -7.51 -11.45 -5.19
C ARG A 114 -6.20 -11.57 -5.96
N LYS A 115 -6.25 -12.08 -7.19
CA LYS A 115 -5.07 -12.16 -8.08
C LYS A 115 -4.50 -10.77 -8.40
N SER A 116 -5.32 -9.73 -8.46
CA SER A 116 -4.84 -8.39 -8.83
C SER A 116 -3.89 -7.74 -7.82
N TYR A 117 -3.98 -8.06 -6.53
CA TYR A 117 -3.08 -7.51 -5.51
C TYR A 117 -2.03 -8.51 -5.02
N ARG A 118 -2.07 -9.76 -5.49
CA ARG A 118 -1.06 -10.77 -5.16
C ARG A 118 0.33 -10.27 -5.56
N HIS A 119 1.32 -10.51 -4.71
CA HIS A 119 2.73 -10.07 -4.89
C HIS A 119 2.97 -8.55 -4.94
N LYS A 120 1.94 -7.71 -4.73
CA LYS A 120 2.09 -6.24 -4.75
C LYS A 120 2.47 -5.60 -3.42
N GLN A 121 2.78 -6.36 -2.37
CA GLN A 121 3.14 -5.84 -1.04
C GLN A 121 2.06 -4.92 -0.44
N LEU A 122 0.79 -5.33 -0.56
CA LEU A 122 -0.38 -4.57 -0.08
C LEU A 122 -0.93 -5.10 1.26
N TRP A 123 -0.15 -5.88 1.99
CA TRP A 123 -0.58 -6.47 3.25
C TRP A 123 -0.40 -5.48 4.40
N ALA A 124 -1.50 -5.04 5.02
CA ALA A 124 -1.45 -4.01 6.05
C ALA A 124 -0.69 -4.43 7.32
N GLY A 125 -0.70 -5.72 7.66
CA GLY A 125 -0.01 -6.26 8.82
C GLY A 125 -0.42 -5.56 10.12
N ARG A 126 0.56 -5.19 10.94
CA ARG A 126 0.34 -4.53 12.25
C ARG A 126 0.23 -3.00 12.17
N ALA A 127 0.51 -2.41 11.01
CA ALA A 127 0.53 -0.95 10.84
C ALA A 127 -0.80 -0.39 10.29
N VAL A 128 -1.88 -1.17 10.34
CA VAL A 128 -3.22 -0.74 9.89
C VAL A 128 -3.60 0.61 10.49
N THR A 129 -3.40 0.79 11.80
CA THR A 129 -3.72 2.03 12.51
C THR A 129 -2.93 3.21 11.95
N ALA A 130 -1.62 3.06 11.73
CA ALA A 130 -0.79 4.13 11.17
C ALA A 130 -1.23 4.52 9.75
N PHE A 131 -1.65 3.53 8.93
CA PHE A 131 -2.21 3.83 7.61
C PHE A 131 -3.54 4.58 7.69
N MET A 132 -4.42 4.20 8.62
CA MET A 132 -5.72 4.87 8.83
C MET A 132 -5.51 6.32 9.28
N GLU A 133 -4.65 6.55 10.27
CA GLU A 133 -4.32 7.88 10.78
C GLU A 133 -3.74 8.78 9.68
N PHE A 134 -2.82 8.26 8.87
CA PHE A 134 -2.24 9.01 7.75
C PHE A 134 -3.30 9.39 6.70
N VAL A 135 -4.15 8.44 6.29
CA VAL A 135 -5.21 8.68 5.30
C VAL A 135 -6.29 9.65 5.82
N GLN A 136 -6.57 9.65 7.13
CA GLN A 136 -7.51 10.61 7.72
C GLN A 136 -6.88 11.99 7.96
N GLY A 137 -5.58 12.04 8.22
CA GLY A 137 -4.83 13.25 8.53
C GLY A 137 -4.45 14.07 7.31
N LEU A 138 -3.98 13.44 6.24
CA LEU A 138 -3.40 14.17 5.10
C LEU A 138 -4.36 15.18 4.44
N PRO A 139 -5.64 14.87 4.18
CA PRO A 139 -6.57 15.85 3.58
C PRO A 139 -6.83 17.08 4.44
N LYS A 140 -6.51 17.01 5.75
CA LYS A 140 -6.66 18.12 6.70
C LYS A 140 -5.40 18.97 6.81
N ALA A 141 -4.23 18.45 6.41
CA ALA A 141 -2.97 19.17 6.43
C ALA A 141 -2.93 20.23 5.32
N ARG A 142 -2.78 21.49 5.70
CA ARG A 142 -2.82 22.64 4.78
C ARG A 142 -1.44 23.21 4.52
N THR A 143 -0.48 22.93 5.39
CA THR A 143 0.89 23.45 5.28
C THR A 143 1.89 22.34 4.93
N PRO A 144 3.01 22.68 4.26
CA PRO A 144 4.08 21.73 3.98
C PRO A 144 4.61 21.06 5.26
N ARG A 145 4.70 21.82 6.36
CA ARG A 145 5.14 21.32 7.67
C ARG A 145 4.20 20.26 8.25
N GLU A 146 2.89 20.46 8.17
CA GLU A 146 1.92 19.47 8.64
C GLU A 146 1.99 18.17 7.84
N LYS A 147 2.14 18.29 6.51
CA LYS A 147 2.34 17.13 5.62
C LYS A 147 3.62 16.38 5.96
N MET A 148 4.72 17.09 6.20
CA MET A 148 6.00 16.50 6.64
C MET A 148 5.86 15.74 7.96
N LEU A 149 5.20 16.31 8.96
CA LEU A 149 4.97 15.63 10.25
C LEU A 149 4.13 14.35 10.09
N LEU A 150 3.15 14.34 9.19
CA LEU A 150 2.37 13.14 8.90
C LEU A 150 3.19 12.07 8.19
N ILE A 151 4.01 12.47 7.20
CA ILE A 151 4.93 11.56 6.51
C ILE A 151 5.89 10.94 7.53
N ASP A 152 6.48 11.77 8.38
CA ASP A 152 7.45 11.32 9.36
C ASP A 152 6.87 10.31 10.36
N ARG A 153 5.68 10.60 10.92
CA ARG A 153 4.97 9.67 11.81
C ARG A 153 4.67 8.34 11.14
N LEU A 154 4.23 8.36 9.88
CA LEU A 154 3.95 7.15 9.12
C LEU A 154 5.22 6.31 8.92
N ILE A 155 6.32 6.93 8.52
CA ILE A 155 7.62 6.26 8.31
C ILE A 155 8.12 5.67 9.64
N HIS A 156 8.05 6.43 10.73
CA HIS A 156 8.45 5.97 12.06
C HIS A 156 7.60 4.80 12.57
N ALA A 157 6.27 4.85 12.41
CA ALA A 157 5.40 3.74 12.80
C ALA A 157 5.72 2.45 12.01
N CYS A 158 6.05 2.59 10.73
CA CYS A 158 6.48 1.47 9.89
C CYS A 158 7.86 0.92 10.29
N HIS A 159 8.73 1.77 10.82
CA HIS A 159 10.05 1.39 11.35
C HIS A 159 9.95 0.69 12.72
N GLN A 160 9.21 1.27 13.66
CA GLN A 160 9.01 0.73 15.02
C GLN A 160 8.27 -0.60 15.06
N SER A 161 7.54 -0.97 13.99
CA SER A 161 6.92 -2.30 13.86
C SER A 161 7.92 -3.48 13.89
N LEU A 162 9.22 -3.18 13.98
CA LEU A 162 10.37 -4.08 14.08
C LEU A 162 11.03 -4.14 15.47
N THR A 163 10.42 -3.66 16.55
CA THR A 163 11.04 -3.74 17.90
C THR A 163 10.66 -5.02 18.65
N GLY A 164 11.64 -5.67 19.30
CA GLY A 164 11.50 -6.85 20.17
C GLY A 164 11.86 -8.19 19.49
N ALA A 165 11.86 -9.30 20.24
CA ALA A 165 12.29 -10.64 19.81
C ALA A 165 11.57 -11.24 18.57
N ALA A 166 10.53 -10.58 18.06
CA ALA A 166 9.82 -10.92 16.83
C ALA A 166 10.36 -10.20 15.58
N ALA A 167 11.28 -9.23 15.74
CA ALA A 167 11.93 -8.48 14.67
C ALA A 167 12.78 -9.38 13.77
N ARG A 168 13.43 -10.39 14.37
CA ARG A 168 14.33 -11.36 13.73
C ARG A 168 13.75 -12.11 12.53
N TYR A 169 12.42 -12.15 12.37
CA TYR A 169 11.75 -12.90 11.29
C TYR A 169 10.74 -12.07 10.49
N LYS A 170 10.65 -10.75 10.71
CA LYS A 170 9.56 -9.94 10.12
C LYS A 170 10.09 -8.85 9.22
N ARG A 171 9.60 -8.87 7.97
CA ARG A 171 9.87 -7.81 7.00
C ARG A 171 9.33 -6.46 7.51
N PRO A 172 10.10 -5.37 7.38
CA PRO A 172 9.61 -4.02 7.67
C PRO A 172 8.33 -3.73 6.90
N VAL A 173 7.32 -3.18 7.58
CA VAL A 173 6.11 -2.68 6.90
C VAL A 173 6.48 -1.59 5.87
N ALA A 174 7.61 -0.89 6.06
CA ALA A 174 8.15 0.05 5.09
C ALA A 174 8.33 -0.55 3.67
N CYS A 175 8.54 -1.87 3.55
CA CYS A 175 8.62 -2.55 2.25
C CYS A 175 7.30 -2.48 1.45
N ASN A 176 6.18 -2.23 2.13
CA ASN A 176 4.87 -2.02 1.52
C ASN A 176 4.71 -0.61 0.96
N LEU A 177 5.47 0.36 1.45
CA LEU A 177 5.35 1.77 1.08
C LEU A 177 6.44 2.21 0.10
N ILE A 178 7.69 1.79 0.33
CA ILE A 178 8.86 2.26 -0.40
C ILE A 178 9.45 1.11 -1.24
N GLN A 179 9.90 1.42 -2.45
CA GLN A 179 10.58 0.45 -3.33
C GLN A 179 11.95 0.06 -2.77
N GLY A 180 12.53 -1.04 -3.24
CA GLY A 180 13.89 -1.45 -2.87
C GLY A 180 13.95 -2.76 -2.10
N LYS A 181 15.18 -3.21 -1.86
CA LYS A 181 15.47 -4.42 -1.08
C LYS A 181 15.43 -4.09 0.42
N MET A 182 15.13 -5.11 1.24
CA MET A 182 15.02 -4.95 2.69
C MET A 182 16.27 -4.31 3.32
N LYS A 183 17.48 -4.73 2.90
CA LYS A 183 18.75 -4.17 3.39
C LYS A 183 18.90 -2.68 3.08
N GLU A 184 18.57 -2.27 1.86
CA GLU A 184 18.66 -0.88 1.40
C GLU A 184 17.64 0.01 2.11
N LEU A 185 16.43 -0.51 2.34
CA LEU A 185 15.38 0.19 3.07
C LEU A 185 15.73 0.38 4.54
N ILE A 186 16.28 -0.64 5.19
CA ILE A 186 16.74 -0.52 6.59
C ILE A 186 17.87 0.50 6.68
N ALA A 187 18.86 0.45 5.79
CA ALA A 187 19.95 1.43 5.78
C ALA A 187 19.45 2.86 5.53
N LEU A 188 18.44 3.02 4.66
CA LEU A 188 17.77 4.30 4.45
C LEU A 188 17.08 4.77 5.74
N LEU A 189 16.20 3.96 6.32
CA LEU A 189 15.43 4.33 7.52
C LEU A 189 16.34 4.62 8.72
N ASP A 190 17.42 3.86 8.91
CA ASP A 190 18.46 4.15 9.90
C ASP A 190 19.13 5.50 9.64
N GLY A 191 19.39 5.85 8.38
CA GLY A 191 19.96 7.14 8.02
C GLY A 191 19.01 8.32 8.26
N LEU A 192 17.70 8.07 8.21
CA LEU A 192 16.66 9.08 8.45
C LEU A 192 16.35 9.26 9.95
N ALA A 193 16.34 8.18 10.71
CA ALA A 193 16.00 8.19 12.14
C ALA A 193 17.14 8.73 13.03
N TYR A 194 18.39 8.73 12.53
CA TYR A 194 19.58 9.02 13.32
C TYR A 194 20.53 9.99 12.60
N GLY A 195 20.50 11.26 13.01
CA GLY A 195 21.37 12.33 12.50
C GLY A 195 22.47 12.75 13.51
N PRO A 196 23.32 13.73 13.16
CA PRO A 196 24.43 14.19 14.01
C PRO A 196 23.99 14.70 15.40
N CYS A 197 22.75 15.18 15.51
CA CYS A 197 22.18 15.71 16.74
C CYS A 197 21.31 14.71 17.51
N THR A 198 21.32 13.43 17.14
CA THR A 198 20.53 12.41 17.83
C THR A 198 21.03 12.22 19.27
N PRO A 199 20.15 12.30 20.28
CA PRO A 199 20.52 12.10 21.68
C PRO A 199 21.23 10.75 21.93
N PRO A 200 22.22 10.69 22.83
CA PRO A 200 22.99 9.47 23.11
C PRO A 200 22.13 8.27 23.56
N GLU A 201 20.98 8.49 24.20
CA GLU A 201 20.06 7.41 24.55
C GLU A 201 19.43 6.74 23.31
N ILE A 202 19.08 7.51 22.28
CA ILE A 202 18.49 7.02 21.04
C ILE A 202 19.54 6.25 20.21
N LEU A 203 20.80 6.70 20.23
CA LEU A 203 21.93 5.98 19.62
C LEU A 203 22.23 4.64 20.30
N ARG A 204 22.00 4.52 21.62
CA ARG A 204 22.13 3.26 22.35
C ARG A 204 21.04 2.26 22.00
N THR A 205 19.79 2.73 21.85
CA THR A 205 18.69 1.89 21.33
C THR A 205 18.97 1.38 19.92
N ARG A 206 19.57 2.22 19.05
CA ARG A 206 20.03 1.82 17.71
C ARG A 206 21.12 0.74 17.75
N ALA A 207 22.12 0.90 18.61
CA ALA A 207 23.23 -0.05 18.74
C ALA A 207 22.73 -1.43 19.23
N ALA A 208 21.88 -1.44 20.26
CA ALA A 208 21.25 -2.67 20.76
C ALA A 208 20.39 -3.36 19.69
N TRP A 209 19.61 -2.59 18.91
CA TRP A 209 18.86 -3.14 17.79
C TRP A 209 19.76 -3.71 16.68
N ARG A 210 20.87 -3.05 16.36
CA ARG A 210 21.84 -3.55 15.39
C ARG A 210 22.49 -4.85 15.85
N GLU A 211 22.85 -4.98 17.13
CA GLU A 211 23.41 -6.24 17.65
C GLU A 211 22.38 -7.39 17.61
N GLU A 212 21.11 -7.10 17.89
CA GLU A 212 20.04 -8.11 17.89
C GLU A 212 19.59 -8.50 16.47
N VAL A 213 19.56 -7.56 15.52
CA VAL A 213 18.90 -7.75 14.21
C VAL A 213 19.90 -7.81 13.04
N ALA A 214 21.04 -7.10 13.09
CA ALA A 214 22.01 -7.08 12.00
C ALA A 214 22.59 -8.47 11.64
N PRO A 215 22.96 -9.35 12.60
CA PRO A 215 23.43 -10.68 12.26
C PRO A 215 22.44 -11.41 11.34
N TYR A 216 21.14 -11.32 11.62
CA TYR A 216 20.11 -12.02 10.84
C TYR A 216 19.72 -11.32 9.54
N LEU A 217 20.01 -10.02 9.39
CA LEU A 217 19.78 -9.29 8.15
C LEU A 217 20.88 -9.52 7.11
N PHE A 218 22.11 -9.83 7.53
CA PHE A 218 23.28 -9.94 6.66
C PHE A 218 23.68 -11.37 6.27
N HIS A 219 23.13 -12.41 6.91
CA HIS A 219 23.33 -13.80 6.42
C HIS A 219 22.55 -14.02 5.12
N SER A 220 23.32 -14.27 4.05
CA SER A 220 22.79 -14.71 2.76
C SER A 220 22.07 -16.04 2.94
N THR A 221 20.85 -16.19 2.44
CA THR A 221 20.27 -17.51 2.16
C THR A 221 21.03 -18.13 0.99
N ALA A 222 22.27 -18.56 1.23
CA ALA A 222 22.74 -19.82 0.68
C ALA A 222 22.37 -20.88 1.74
N ASP A 223 22.04 -22.09 1.32
CA ASP A 223 21.73 -23.26 2.16
C ASP A 223 20.26 -23.67 2.33
N HIS A 224 19.39 -23.41 1.34
CA HIS A 224 18.18 -24.22 1.15
C HIS A 224 18.13 -24.85 -0.25
N ASN A 225 19.22 -25.54 -0.62
CA ASN A 225 19.25 -26.51 -1.74
C ASN A 225 20.24 -27.65 -1.40
N ASN A 226 19.85 -28.45 -0.41
CA ASN A 226 20.21 -29.86 -0.19
C ASN A 226 19.33 -30.25 1.00
N GLU A 227 18.37 -31.15 0.93
CA GLU A 227 18.52 -32.55 0.58
C GLU A 227 17.24 -33.05 -0.10
N GLY A 228 17.41 -33.66 -1.27
CA GLY A 228 16.52 -34.71 -1.73
C GLY A 228 17.23 -36.05 -1.54
N ILE A 229 16.55 -36.95 -0.83
CA ILE A 229 16.39 -38.41 -1.03
C ILE A 229 15.86 -38.99 0.28
#